data_AF-A0A7L3INE5-F1
#
_entry.id   AF-A0A7L3INE5-F1
#
_cell.length_a   1.000
_cell.length_b   1.000
_cell.length_c   1.000
_cell.angle_alpha   90.00
_cell.angle_beta   90.00
_cell.angle_gamma   90.00
#
_symmetry.space_group_name_H-M   'P 1'
#
loop_
_entity.id
_entity.type
_entity.pdbx_description
1 polymer ?
#
loop_
_entity_poly.entity_id
_entity_poly.type
_entity_poly.pdbx_seq_one_letter_code
_entity_poly.pdbx_strand_id
1 'polypeptide(L)'
;PAAFPTGFYSINHTDCLESLTHHCFDGTTGELAHAFFPPHGEIHFDDHEYWILGNTRFSWKKGVWLTDLVHVAAHEIGHALGLMHSLNPNALMHINATLTGKKSISQDEVWGIHRLYGCQDRLFMCPSWAKKGFCEKRRKLMKKHCPSTCDFCYEFPFPTVPPTLPPPRTKTKTVSEGRNVTFRCGQKIIHKKGKVYWYKDKELLEYSYPGYLSLNEDHMSIIANAINEGTYTCIVKKKERILTTYSWRIRLKH
;
A
#
# COMPACT_ATOMS: atom_id res chain seq x y z
N PRO A 1 -22.46 19.55 -7.82
CA PRO A 1 -21.03 19.15 -7.98
C PRO A 1 -20.94 17.64 -8.20
N ALA A 2 -20.06 17.18 -9.09
CA ALA A 2 -19.76 15.76 -9.22
C ALA A 2 -19.06 15.27 -7.93
N ALA A 3 -19.30 14.02 -7.53
CA ALA A 3 -18.65 13.43 -6.34
C ALA A 3 -17.15 13.17 -6.55
N PHE A 4 -16.73 12.99 -7.81
CA PHE A 4 -15.34 12.81 -8.23
C PHE A 4 -15.08 13.68 -9.46
N PRO A 5 -14.61 14.93 -9.28
CA PRO A 5 -14.16 15.75 -10.41
C PRO A 5 -13.00 15.04 -11.13
N THR A 6 -13.04 15.01 -12.46
CA THR A 6 -12.04 14.30 -13.28
C THR A 6 -11.63 15.16 -14.46
N GLY A 7 -10.33 15.26 -14.74
CA GLY A 7 -9.81 16.08 -15.83
C GLY A 7 -8.40 15.71 -16.27
N PHE A 8 -8.03 16.19 -17.46
CA PHE A 8 -6.66 16.14 -17.99
C PHE A 8 -6.00 17.49 -17.76
N TYR A 9 -4.77 17.47 -17.28
CA TYR A 9 -4.05 18.67 -16.88
C TYR A 9 -2.61 18.66 -17.39
N SER A 10 -2.09 19.86 -17.68
CA SER A 10 -0.68 20.05 -17.96
C SER A 10 0.16 19.99 -16.69
N ILE A 11 1.48 19.76 -16.83
CA ILE A 11 2.52 19.82 -15.78
C ILE A 11 2.21 20.75 -14.60
N ASN A 12 1.94 22.04 -14.86
CA ASN A 12 1.53 22.97 -13.81
C ASN A 12 0.01 23.02 -13.73
N HIS A 13 -0.56 22.38 -12.72
CA HIS A 13 -1.99 22.39 -12.43
C HIS A 13 -2.29 22.79 -10.99
N THR A 14 -3.58 23.05 -10.75
CA THR A 14 -4.13 23.78 -9.60
C THR A 14 -3.68 23.30 -8.22
N ASP A 15 -3.39 22.01 -8.07
CA ASP A 15 -3.05 21.34 -6.82
C ASP A 15 -1.54 21.08 -6.64
N CYS A 16 -0.72 21.20 -7.68
CA CYS A 16 0.71 20.88 -7.60
C CYS A 16 1.48 21.78 -6.62
N LEU A 17 1.17 23.08 -6.57
CA LEU A 17 1.93 24.03 -5.75
C LEU A 17 1.52 24.00 -4.27
N GLU A 18 0.37 23.40 -3.96
CA GLU A 18 -0.21 23.39 -2.60
C GLU A 18 -0.15 22.01 -1.93
N SER A 19 -0.07 20.92 -2.71
CA SER A 19 -0.07 19.56 -2.19
C SER A 19 1.34 19.00 -1.97
N LEU A 20 1.69 18.70 -0.71
CA LEU A 20 2.95 18.02 -0.37
C LEU A 20 2.98 16.55 -0.81
N THR A 21 1.82 15.96 -1.13
CA THR A 21 1.68 14.55 -1.52
C THR A 21 1.43 14.34 -3.00
N HIS A 22 1.03 15.38 -3.73
CA HIS A 22 0.77 15.33 -5.18
C HIS A 22 1.63 16.39 -5.85
N HIS A 23 2.69 15.94 -6.51
CA HIS A 23 3.58 16.84 -7.24
C HIS A 23 2.98 17.22 -8.60
N CYS A 24 3.61 18.21 -9.25
CA CYS A 24 3.34 18.50 -10.66
C CYS A 24 3.64 17.27 -11.49
N PHE A 25 2.89 17.09 -12.57
CA PHE A 25 3.24 16.08 -13.55
C PHE A 25 4.62 16.37 -14.16
N ASP A 26 5.30 15.33 -14.59
CA ASP A 26 6.67 15.37 -15.09
C ASP A 26 6.78 15.37 -16.62
N GLY A 27 5.64 15.36 -17.31
CA GLY A 27 5.54 15.39 -18.76
C GLY A 27 5.43 13.97 -19.34
N THR A 28 6.02 13.73 -20.51
CA THR A 28 5.89 12.41 -21.13
C THR A 28 6.59 11.34 -20.31
N THR A 29 5.88 10.29 -19.92
CA THR A 29 6.31 9.18 -19.07
C THR A 29 6.61 9.60 -17.64
N GLY A 30 6.33 8.72 -16.67
CA GLY A 30 6.57 9.00 -15.26
C GLY A 30 5.27 8.91 -14.49
N GLU A 31 4.81 10.04 -13.94
CA GLU A 31 3.51 10.13 -13.27
C GLU A 31 2.39 10.23 -14.30
N LEU A 32 1.62 9.15 -14.44
CA LEU A 32 0.56 9.06 -15.45
C LEU A 32 -0.70 9.84 -15.04
N ALA A 33 -1.03 9.76 -13.75
CA ALA A 33 -2.22 10.34 -13.15
C ALA A 33 -2.07 10.29 -11.62
N HIS A 34 -2.90 11.05 -10.92
CA HIS A 34 -3.07 10.91 -9.48
C HIS A 34 -4.52 11.16 -9.07
N ALA A 35 -4.87 10.70 -7.87
CA ALA A 35 -6.18 10.94 -7.28
C ALA A 35 -6.10 11.30 -5.79
N PHE A 36 -7.01 12.18 -5.38
CA PHE A 36 -7.19 12.52 -3.98
C PHE A 36 -8.03 11.47 -3.28
N PHE A 37 -7.62 11.10 -2.07
CA PHE A 37 -8.43 10.27 -1.19
C PHE A 37 -9.75 10.96 -0.80
N PRO A 38 -10.75 10.18 -0.34
CA PRO A 38 -11.95 10.75 0.27
C PRO A 38 -11.61 11.77 1.37
N PRO A 39 -12.35 12.89 1.51
CA PRO A 39 -13.63 13.18 0.84
C PRO A 39 -13.52 13.91 -0.51
N HIS A 40 -12.31 14.27 -0.95
CA HIS A 40 -12.13 15.10 -2.15
C HIS A 40 -12.35 14.29 -3.44
N GLY A 41 -11.63 13.17 -3.59
CA GLY A 41 -11.88 12.22 -4.67
C GLY A 41 -11.57 12.73 -6.09
N GLU A 42 -10.90 13.87 -6.22
CA GLU A 42 -10.53 14.46 -7.50
C GLU A 42 -9.48 13.59 -8.21
N ILE A 43 -9.60 13.44 -9.53
CA ILE A 43 -8.72 12.59 -10.35
C ILE A 43 -8.13 13.41 -11.48
N HIS A 44 -6.80 13.49 -11.53
CA HIS A 44 -6.06 14.26 -12.53
C HIS A 44 -5.23 13.31 -13.39
N PHE A 45 -5.35 13.44 -14.71
CA PHE A 45 -4.53 12.72 -15.69
C PHE A 45 -3.52 13.68 -16.32
N ASP A 46 -2.28 13.24 -16.55
CA ASP A 46 -1.31 14.06 -17.28
C ASP A 46 -1.68 14.13 -18.78
N ASP A 47 -1.90 15.34 -19.28
CA ASP A 47 -2.21 15.60 -20.69
C ASP A 47 -1.00 15.41 -21.61
N HIS A 48 0.22 15.31 -21.07
CA HIS A 48 1.43 15.01 -21.85
C HIS A 48 1.56 13.53 -22.19
N GLU A 49 0.79 12.66 -21.54
CA GLU A 49 0.82 11.23 -21.81
C GLU A 49 0.09 10.84 -23.09
N TYR A 50 0.60 9.81 -23.75
CA TYR A 50 -0.01 9.30 -24.97
C TYR A 50 -1.09 8.25 -24.65
N TRP A 51 -2.27 8.75 -24.30
CA TRP A 51 -3.43 7.92 -23.97
C TRP A 51 -3.96 7.12 -25.15
N ILE A 52 -4.20 5.83 -24.92
CA ILE A 52 -4.86 4.92 -25.85
C ILE A 52 -5.95 4.11 -25.16
N LEU A 53 -6.88 3.59 -25.97
CA LEU A 53 -7.79 2.53 -25.54
C LEU A 53 -7.19 1.20 -25.97
N GLY A 54 -6.75 0.39 -25.00
CA GLY A 54 -6.05 -0.87 -25.26
C GLY A 54 -4.75 -0.96 -24.48
N ASN A 55 -4.05 -2.09 -24.58
CA ASN A 55 -2.93 -2.39 -23.71
C ASN A 55 -1.75 -1.43 -23.90
N THR A 56 -1.17 -1.00 -22.76
CA THR A 56 0.04 -0.19 -22.70
C THR A 56 1.16 -0.82 -23.53
N ARG A 57 1.79 -0.03 -24.41
CA ARG A 57 2.84 -0.52 -25.31
C ARG A 57 3.77 0.58 -25.78
N PHE A 58 5.02 0.25 -26.07
CA PHE A 58 5.97 1.20 -26.64
C PHE A 58 5.75 1.38 -28.15
N SER A 59 5.72 2.63 -28.60
CA SER A 59 5.61 3.01 -30.01
C SER A 59 6.98 3.42 -30.56
N TRP A 60 7.68 2.50 -31.21
CA TRP A 60 8.99 2.75 -31.83
C TRP A 60 9.01 3.91 -32.83
N LYS A 61 7.89 4.14 -33.53
CA LYS A 61 7.76 5.26 -34.49
C LYS A 61 7.76 6.63 -33.79
N LYS A 62 7.18 6.71 -32.59
CA LYS A 62 7.06 7.96 -31.82
C LYS A 62 8.12 8.07 -30.73
N GLY A 63 8.78 6.97 -30.37
CA GLY A 63 9.75 6.92 -29.27
C GLY A 63 9.12 7.06 -27.88
N VAL A 64 7.82 6.76 -27.74
CA VAL A 64 7.05 6.99 -26.49
C VAL A 64 6.23 5.76 -26.12
N TRP A 65 5.88 5.65 -24.84
CA TRP A 65 4.88 4.70 -24.36
C TRP A 65 3.48 5.20 -24.71
N LEU A 66 2.63 4.30 -25.19
CA LEU A 66 1.19 4.50 -25.34
C LEU A 66 0.53 3.87 -24.12
N THR A 67 -0.21 4.65 -23.34
CA THR A 67 -0.69 4.27 -22.01
C THR A 67 -2.18 3.92 -22.03
N ASP A 68 -2.56 2.80 -21.42
CA ASP A 68 -3.96 2.36 -21.33
C ASP A 68 -4.76 3.26 -20.37
N LEU A 69 -5.56 4.17 -20.93
CA LEU A 69 -6.36 5.12 -20.14
C LEU A 69 -7.33 4.42 -19.19
N VAL A 70 -7.94 3.31 -19.63
CA VAL A 70 -8.94 2.60 -18.81
C VAL A 70 -8.29 1.96 -17.60
N HIS A 71 -7.07 1.43 -17.77
CA HIS A 71 -6.33 0.82 -16.67
C HIS A 71 -5.94 1.86 -15.63
N VAL A 72 -5.34 2.98 -16.06
CA VAL A 72 -4.92 4.07 -15.15
C VAL A 72 -6.14 4.66 -14.45
N ALA A 73 -7.21 4.95 -15.19
CA ALA A 73 -8.43 5.48 -14.58
C ALA A 73 -9.01 4.55 -13.51
N ALA A 74 -9.00 3.24 -13.73
CA ALA A 74 -9.49 2.29 -12.74
C ALA A 74 -8.61 2.24 -11.48
N HIS A 75 -7.29 2.43 -11.62
CA HIS A 75 -6.36 2.58 -10.51
C HIS A 75 -6.66 3.84 -9.68
N GLU A 76 -6.75 4.99 -10.35
CA GLU A 76 -7.03 6.27 -9.70
C GLU A 76 -8.41 6.32 -9.04
N ILE A 77 -9.42 5.69 -9.63
CA ILE A 77 -10.74 5.52 -8.99
C ILE A 77 -10.60 4.73 -7.70
N GLY A 78 -9.70 3.73 -7.64
CA GLY A 78 -9.43 3.01 -6.41
C GLY A 78 -8.92 3.93 -5.29
N HIS A 79 -8.00 4.84 -5.60
CA HIS A 79 -7.53 5.88 -4.68
C HIS A 79 -8.65 6.85 -4.27
N ALA A 80 -9.45 7.33 -5.22
CA ALA A 80 -10.62 8.16 -4.94
C ALA A 80 -11.67 7.45 -4.06
N LEU A 81 -11.69 6.12 -4.07
CA LEU A 81 -12.50 5.26 -3.19
C LEU A 81 -11.76 4.86 -1.88
N GLY A 82 -10.58 5.38 -1.59
CA GLY A 82 -9.88 5.10 -0.34
C GLY A 82 -8.94 3.90 -0.34
N LEU A 83 -8.71 3.24 -1.48
CA LEU A 83 -7.75 2.15 -1.57
C LEU A 83 -6.32 2.68 -1.68
N MET A 84 -5.40 2.12 -0.90
CA MET A 84 -3.97 2.34 -1.06
C MET A 84 -3.37 1.40 -2.10
N HIS A 85 -2.12 1.67 -2.49
CA HIS A 85 -1.37 0.74 -3.32
C HIS A 85 -1.34 -0.67 -2.71
N SER A 86 -1.59 -1.66 -3.55
CA SER A 86 -1.47 -3.08 -3.20
C SER A 86 -0.05 -3.57 -3.41
N LEU A 87 0.37 -4.51 -2.56
CA LEU A 87 1.64 -5.22 -2.67
C LEU A 87 1.53 -6.45 -3.59
N ASN A 88 0.30 -6.84 -3.96
CA ASN A 88 0.08 -7.92 -4.89
C ASN A 88 0.43 -7.44 -6.31
N PRO A 89 1.44 -8.01 -6.99
CA PRO A 89 1.83 -7.57 -8.34
C PRO A 89 0.75 -7.81 -9.39
N ASN A 90 -0.30 -8.57 -9.05
CA ASN A 90 -1.45 -8.84 -9.90
C ASN A 90 -2.66 -7.95 -9.61
N ALA A 91 -2.55 -7.06 -8.62
CA ALA A 91 -3.58 -6.09 -8.28
C ALA A 91 -3.59 -4.94 -9.28
N LEU A 92 -4.79 -4.44 -9.58
CA LEU A 92 -4.99 -3.19 -10.27
C LEU A 92 -4.39 -2.03 -9.47
N MET A 93 -4.48 -2.07 -8.13
CA MET A 93 -3.90 -1.07 -7.24
C MET A 93 -2.39 -1.24 -7.03
N HIS A 94 -1.71 -2.11 -7.76
CA HIS A 94 -0.26 -2.20 -7.67
C HIS A 94 0.40 -0.98 -8.34
N ILE A 95 1.50 -0.46 -7.76
CA ILE A 95 2.19 0.74 -8.28
C ILE A 95 2.66 0.60 -9.74
N ASN A 96 2.98 -0.62 -10.17
CA ASN A 96 3.40 -0.92 -11.55
C ASN A 96 2.29 -1.62 -12.37
N ALA A 97 1.02 -1.52 -11.98
CA ALA A 97 -0.06 -2.29 -12.60
C ALA A 97 -0.20 -2.03 -14.11
N THR A 98 0.06 -0.81 -14.56
CA THR A 98 -0.02 -0.38 -15.97
C THR A 98 0.93 -1.15 -16.89
N LEU A 99 2.06 -1.63 -16.36
CA LEU A 99 3.04 -2.44 -17.08
C LEU A 99 2.65 -3.92 -17.16
N THR A 100 1.81 -4.40 -16.24
CA THR A 100 1.38 -5.80 -16.20
C THR A 100 0.31 -6.12 -17.24
N GLY A 101 -0.35 -5.08 -17.78
CA GLY A 101 -1.42 -5.21 -18.77
C GLY A 101 -2.68 -5.91 -18.24
N LYS A 102 -2.79 -6.08 -16.92
CA LYS A 102 -3.86 -6.83 -16.28
C LYS A 102 -5.08 -5.95 -16.04
N LYS A 103 -6.23 -6.32 -16.59
CA LYS A 103 -7.45 -5.48 -16.56
C LYS A 103 -8.54 -6.01 -15.62
N SER A 104 -8.27 -7.13 -14.95
CA SER A 104 -9.22 -7.74 -14.02
C SER A 104 -9.03 -7.17 -12.62
N ILE A 105 -10.15 -6.84 -11.96
CA ILE A 105 -10.15 -6.56 -10.52
C ILE A 105 -9.66 -7.81 -9.78
N SER A 106 -8.62 -7.67 -8.97
CA SER A 106 -8.10 -8.77 -8.18
C SER A 106 -8.89 -8.94 -6.89
N GLN A 107 -8.63 -10.03 -6.20
CA GLN A 107 -9.29 -10.31 -4.93
C GLN A 107 -8.94 -9.28 -3.85
N ASP A 108 -7.77 -8.64 -3.97
CA ASP A 108 -7.30 -7.64 -3.01
C ASP A 108 -8.14 -6.36 -3.08
N GLU A 109 -8.47 -5.86 -4.27
CA GLU A 109 -9.36 -4.71 -4.43
C GLU A 109 -10.76 -5.01 -3.91
N VAL A 110 -11.30 -6.20 -4.22
CA VAL A 110 -12.63 -6.63 -3.74
C VAL A 110 -12.67 -6.61 -2.22
N TRP A 111 -11.61 -7.10 -1.56
CA TRP A 111 -11.52 -7.08 -0.10
C TRP A 111 -11.34 -5.67 0.46
N GLY A 112 -10.48 -4.85 -0.15
CA GLY A 112 -10.27 -3.46 0.25
C GLY A 112 -11.57 -2.66 0.23
N ILE A 113 -12.30 -2.70 -0.88
CA ILE A 113 -13.59 -1.99 -1.04
C ILE A 113 -14.64 -2.54 -0.09
N HIS A 114 -14.72 -3.87 0.09
CA HIS A 114 -15.66 -4.44 1.04
C HIS A 114 -15.34 -4.01 2.49
N ARG A 115 -14.06 -3.85 2.84
CA ARG A 115 -13.66 -3.36 4.16
C ARG A 115 -14.07 -1.91 4.38
N LEU A 116 -13.97 -1.06 3.36
CA LEU A 116 -14.33 0.36 3.44
C LEU A 116 -15.85 0.58 3.41
N TYR A 117 -16.57 -0.13 2.53
CA TYR A 117 -17.97 0.19 2.22
C TYR A 117 -18.94 -0.98 2.40
N GLY A 118 -18.45 -2.22 2.40
CA GLY A 118 -19.28 -3.43 2.44
C GLY A 118 -19.75 -3.83 3.84
N CYS A 119 -19.17 -3.27 4.90
CA CYS A 119 -19.57 -3.58 6.26
C CYS A 119 -20.68 -2.66 6.77
N GLN A 120 -21.93 -3.05 6.54
CA GLN A 120 -23.10 -2.33 7.01
C GLN A 120 -24.03 -3.23 7.82
N ASP A 121 -24.71 -2.63 8.79
CA ASP A 121 -25.76 -3.31 9.52
C ASP A 121 -26.99 -3.49 8.64
N ARG A 122 -27.48 -4.72 8.59
CA ARG A 122 -28.66 -5.10 7.80
C ARG A 122 -29.97 -4.86 8.55
N LEU A 123 -29.90 -4.69 9.87
CA LEU A 123 -31.08 -4.55 10.71
C LEU A 123 -31.02 -3.26 11.52
N PHE A 124 -32.10 -2.49 11.50
CA PHE A 124 -32.20 -1.25 12.28
C PHE A 124 -32.07 -1.49 13.80
N MET A 125 -32.38 -2.70 14.29
CA MET A 125 -32.28 -3.05 15.71
C MET A 125 -30.85 -3.28 16.22
N CYS A 126 -29.84 -3.28 15.34
CA CYS A 126 -28.46 -3.60 15.71
C CYS A 126 -27.91 -2.79 16.90
N PRO A 127 -28.10 -1.45 17.00
CA PRO A 127 -27.67 -0.68 18.16
C PRO A 127 -28.34 -1.14 19.47
N SER A 128 -29.63 -1.50 19.42
CA SER A 128 -30.38 -1.98 20.59
C SER A 128 -29.88 -3.35 21.05
N TRP A 129 -29.63 -4.25 20.10
CA TRP A 129 -29.11 -5.59 20.39
C TRP A 129 -27.68 -5.54 20.93
N ALA A 130 -26.83 -4.67 20.39
CA ALA A 130 -25.49 -4.46 20.90
C ALA A 130 -25.51 -3.95 22.35
N LYS A 131 -26.35 -2.97 22.68
CA LYS A 131 -26.56 -2.50 24.07
C LYS A 131 -27.02 -3.60 25.02
N LYS A 132 -27.76 -4.61 24.53
CA LYS A 132 -28.17 -5.80 25.30
C LYS A 132 -27.07 -6.87 25.42
N GLY A 133 -25.88 -6.62 24.87
CA GLY A 133 -24.72 -7.52 24.90
C GLY A 133 -24.77 -8.64 23.86
N PHE A 134 -25.53 -8.47 22.77
CA PHE A 134 -25.70 -9.53 21.77
C PHE A 134 -24.45 -9.74 20.91
N CYS A 135 -23.52 -8.77 20.85
CA CYS A 135 -22.24 -8.93 20.15
C CYS A 135 -21.49 -10.16 20.70
N GLU A 136 -21.45 -10.33 22.02
CA GLU A 136 -20.81 -11.50 22.66
C GLU A 136 -21.77 -12.69 22.73
N LYS A 137 -22.98 -12.50 23.27
CA LYS A 137 -23.93 -13.60 23.55
C LYS A 137 -24.48 -14.26 22.28
N ARG A 138 -24.59 -13.52 21.19
CA ARG A 138 -25.16 -13.96 19.91
C ARG A 138 -24.27 -13.57 18.72
N ARG A 139 -22.97 -13.76 18.90
CA ARG A 139 -21.92 -13.39 17.93
C ARG A 139 -22.21 -13.81 16.49
N LYS A 140 -22.65 -15.05 16.24
CA LYS A 140 -22.99 -15.52 14.87
C LYS A 140 -24.12 -14.70 14.21
N LEU A 141 -25.16 -14.38 14.97
CA LEU A 141 -26.30 -13.59 14.49
C LEU A 141 -25.88 -12.16 14.21
N MET A 142 -25.17 -11.55 15.17
CA MET A 142 -24.67 -10.19 15.03
C MET A 142 -23.63 -10.09 13.90
N LYS A 143 -22.77 -11.07 13.67
CA LYS A 143 -21.85 -11.09 12.53
C LYS A 143 -22.55 -11.14 11.17
N LYS A 144 -23.70 -11.82 11.09
CA LYS A 144 -24.48 -11.92 9.85
C LYS A 144 -25.31 -10.67 9.55
N HIS A 145 -25.87 -10.04 10.59
CA HIS A 145 -26.88 -8.99 10.43
C HIS A 145 -26.45 -7.61 10.96
N CYS A 146 -25.51 -7.57 11.88
CA CYS A 146 -25.03 -6.37 12.58
C CYS A 146 -23.49 -6.28 12.62
N PRO A 147 -22.78 -6.50 11.51
CA PRO A 147 -21.32 -6.55 11.54
C PRO A 147 -20.68 -5.19 11.81
N SER A 148 -21.35 -4.07 11.51
CA SER A 148 -20.84 -2.73 11.73
C SER A 148 -20.98 -2.31 13.20
N THR A 149 -22.17 -2.43 13.78
CA THR A 149 -22.40 -2.07 15.20
C THR A 149 -21.51 -2.88 16.17
N CYS A 150 -21.23 -4.15 15.87
CA CYS A 150 -20.41 -5.01 16.72
C CYS A 150 -18.93 -5.10 16.33
N ASP A 151 -18.48 -4.24 15.40
CA ASP A 151 -17.08 -4.20 14.92
C ASP A 151 -16.57 -5.55 14.37
N PHE A 152 -17.45 -6.34 13.76
CA PHE A 152 -17.07 -7.59 13.08
C PHE A 152 -16.56 -7.36 11.65
N CYS A 153 -16.54 -6.11 11.19
CA CYS A 153 -16.07 -5.71 9.86
C CYS A 153 -14.64 -6.17 9.56
N TYR A 154 -13.80 -6.26 10.58
CA TYR A 154 -12.40 -6.62 10.45
C TYR A 154 -12.13 -8.12 10.68
N GLU A 155 -13.16 -8.90 11.05
CA GLU A 155 -13.07 -10.35 11.20
C GLU A 155 -13.45 -11.09 9.91
N PHE A 156 -12.76 -10.78 8.81
CA PHE A 156 -12.95 -11.48 7.54
C PHE A 156 -12.40 -12.93 7.59
N PRO A 157 -12.93 -13.86 6.77
CA PRO A 157 -12.82 -15.29 6.98
C PRO A 157 -11.56 -15.85 6.34
N PHE A 158 -10.37 -15.36 6.70
CA PHE A 158 -9.17 -16.19 6.56
C PHE A 158 -8.28 -15.97 7.77
N PRO A 159 -7.60 -17.03 8.25
CA PRO A 159 -6.64 -16.90 9.32
C PRO A 159 -5.72 -15.77 8.91
N THR A 160 -5.59 -14.74 9.75
CA THR A 160 -4.30 -14.05 9.86
C THR A 160 -3.28 -15.17 9.83
N VAL A 161 -2.50 -15.27 8.74
CA VAL A 161 -1.39 -16.21 8.66
C VAL A 161 -0.74 -16.06 10.02
N PRO A 162 -0.75 -17.12 10.89
CA PRO A 162 -0.27 -16.97 12.25
C PRO A 162 1.05 -16.24 12.13
N PRO A 163 1.21 -15.06 12.77
CA PRO A 163 2.32 -14.17 12.49
C PRO A 163 3.56 -15.04 12.47
N THR A 164 4.14 -15.20 11.28
CA THR A 164 5.11 -16.28 11.08
C THR A 164 6.15 -16.09 12.14
N LEU A 165 6.40 -17.16 12.92
CA LEU A 165 7.28 -17.08 14.08
C LEU A 165 8.50 -16.25 13.66
N PRO A 166 8.74 -15.12 14.33
CA PRO A 166 9.77 -14.20 13.90
C PRO A 166 11.08 -15.00 13.77
N PRO A 167 11.92 -14.70 12.76
CA PRO A 167 13.16 -15.43 12.55
C PRO A 167 13.92 -15.61 13.87
N PRO A 168 14.57 -16.78 14.11
CA PRO A 168 15.31 -17.01 15.34
C PRO A 168 16.27 -15.84 15.59
N ARG A 169 16.15 -15.18 16.77
CA ARG A 169 16.89 -13.95 17.17
C ARG A 169 16.36 -12.61 16.61
N THR A 170 15.05 -12.45 16.47
CA THR A 170 14.45 -11.14 16.18
C THR A 170 14.50 -10.21 17.41
N LYS A 171 15.02 -8.99 17.25
CA LYS A 171 15.05 -7.97 18.31
C LYS A 171 13.80 -7.11 18.29
N THR A 172 13.02 -7.09 19.37
CA THR A 172 11.86 -6.20 19.48
C THR A 172 12.31 -4.81 19.95
N LYS A 173 11.85 -3.76 19.28
CA LYS A 173 12.02 -2.35 19.67
C LYS A 173 10.64 -1.71 19.77
N THR A 174 10.31 -1.23 20.97
CA THR A 174 9.14 -0.39 21.19
C THR A 174 9.54 1.07 21.02
N VAL A 175 8.86 1.81 20.17
CA VAL A 175 9.26 3.17 19.76
C VAL A 175 8.05 4.10 19.80
N SER A 176 8.22 5.32 20.32
CA SER A 176 7.20 6.37 20.22
C SER A 176 6.99 6.80 18.77
N GLU A 177 5.74 7.13 18.43
CA GLU A 177 5.37 7.65 17.12
C GLU A 177 6.20 8.89 16.73
N GLY A 178 6.51 9.02 15.44
CA GLY A 178 7.31 10.10 14.85
C GLY A 178 8.83 9.95 14.98
N ARG A 179 9.35 8.98 15.75
CA ARG A 179 10.80 8.81 15.91
C ARG A 179 11.45 8.08 14.73
N ASN A 180 12.59 8.59 14.28
CA ASN A 180 13.42 7.90 13.30
C ASN A 180 14.16 6.71 13.94
N VAL A 181 14.07 5.54 13.31
CA VAL A 181 14.69 4.28 13.73
C VAL A 181 15.60 3.78 12.63
N THR A 182 16.90 3.72 12.91
CA THR A 182 17.90 3.19 11.98
C THR A 182 18.34 1.78 12.36
N PHE A 183 18.36 0.89 11.36
CA PHE A 183 18.87 -0.47 11.41
C PHE A 183 20.18 -0.55 10.63
N ARG A 184 21.14 -1.31 11.15
CA ARG A 184 22.40 -1.58 10.46
C ARG A 184 22.56 -3.07 10.26
N CYS A 185 22.96 -3.45 9.06
CA CYS A 185 23.13 -4.83 8.67
C CYS A 185 24.55 -5.10 8.18
N GLY A 186 25.04 -6.33 8.34
CA GLY A 186 26.30 -6.76 7.73
C GLY A 186 27.59 -6.23 8.38
N GLN A 187 27.52 -5.34 9.39
CA GLN A 187 28.72 -4.76 10.04
C GLN A 187 29.77 -5.80 10.50
N LYS A 188 29.33 -6.97 10.96
CA LYS A 188 30.24 -8.04 11.44
C LYS A 188 30.87 -8.88 10.33
N ILE A 189 30.45 -8.72 9.07
CA ILE A 189 30.88 -9.51 7.91
C ILE A 189 31.23 -8.66 6.68
N ILE A 190 31.52 -7.36 6.88
CA ILE A 190 31.90 -6.41 5.81
C ILE A 190 33.00 -7.00 4.90
N HIS A 191 33.97 -7.71 5.49
CA HIS A 191 35.08 -8.35 4.78
C HIS A 191 34.65 -9.48 3.81
N LYS A 192 33.44 -10.05 3.92
CA LYS A 192 32.98 -11.18 3.09
C LYS A 192 32.41 -10.77 1.72
N LYS A 193 32.27 -9.46 1.44
CA LYS A 193 31.71 -8.88 0.20
C LYS A 193 30.38 -9.54 -0.22
N GLY A 194 29.37 -9.49 0.66
CA GLY A 194 28.01 -9.96 0.35
C GLY A 194 27.07 -8.80 0.01
N LYS A 195 26.07 -9.03 -0.83
CA LYS A 195 25.02 -8.05 -1.14
C LYS A 195 23.92 -8.12 -0.08
N VAL A 196 23.48 -6.95 0.37
CA VAL A 196 22.48 -6.78 1.42
C VAL A 196 21.09 -6.68 0.78
N TYR A 197 20.12 -7.35 1.38
CA TYR A 197 18.71 -7.32 0.98
C TYR A 197 17.86 -7.03 2.21
N TRP A 198 17.00 -6.01 2.13
CA TRP A 198 16.10 -5.62 3.21
C TRP A 198 14.69 -6.11 2.93
N TYR A 199 13.97 -6.51 3.97
CA TYR A 199 12.61 -6.99 3.88
C TYR A 199 11.76 -6.35 4.97
N LYS A 200 10.50 -6.04 4.68
CA LYS A 200 9.46 -5.72 5.68
C LYS A 200 8.40 -6.80 5.60
N ASP A 201 8.11 -7.46 6.72
CA ASP A 201 7.09 -8.52 6.82
C ASP A 201 7.23 -9.62 5.74
N LYS A 202 8.50 -9.91 5.36
CA LYS A 202 8.97 -10.83 4.32
C LYS A 202 8.90 -10.35 2.87
N GLU A 203 8.51 -9.11 2.63
CA GLU A 203 8.53 -8.49 1.31
C GLU A 203 9.84 -7.74 1.09
N LEU A 204 10.43 -7.90 -0.09
CA LEU A 204 11.70 -7.25 -0.43
C LEU A 204 11.49 -5.74 -0.57
N LEU A 205 12.33 -4.97 0.12
CA LEU A 205 12.37 -3.52 0.01
C LEU A 205 13.43 -3.14 -1.03
N GLU A 206 12.98 -2.65 -2.18
CA GLU A 206 13.86 -2.28 -3.30
C GLU A 206 14.09 -0.77 -3.42
N TYR A 207 13.18 0.05 -2.85
CA TYR A 207 13.17 1.50 -3.02
C TYR A 207 13.08 2.25 -1.68
N SER A 208 13.67 3.45 -1.64
CA SER A 208 13.45 4.43 -0.56
C SER A 208 12.18 5.23 -0.82
N TYR A 209 11.45 5.54 0.24
CA TYR A 209 10.29 6.42 0.25
C TYR A 209 10.61 7.68 1.09
N PRO A 210 10.77 8.86 0.45
CA PRO A 210 11.07 10.11 1.15
C PRO A 210 10.11 10.36 2.31
N GLY A 211 10.63 10.60 3.51
CA GLY A 211 9.83 10.84 4.71
C GLY A 211 9.25 9.59 5.41
N TYR A 212 9.37 8.40 4.83
CA TYR A 212 8.80 7.17 5.42
C TYR A 212 9.85 6.08 5.68
N LEU A 213 10.71 5.81 4.69
CA LEU A 213 11.69 4.74 4.74
C LEU A 213 12.87 5.07 3.82
N SER A 214 14.09 4.96 4.33
CA SER A 214 15.32 5.22 3.56
C SER A 214 16.18 3.97 3.59
N LEU A 215 16.48 3.43 2.40
CA LEU A 215 17.37 2.30 2.18
C LEU A 215 18.74 2.80 1.72
N ASN A 216 19.78 2.39 2.42
CA ASN A 216 21.17 2.45 1.98
C ASN A 216 21.75 1.03 1.95
N GLU A 217 22.96 0.88 1.38
CA GLU A 217 23.57 -0.44 1.19
C GLU A 217 23.70 -1.23 2.50
N ASP A 218 24.10 -0.60 3.60
CA ASP A 218 24.39 -1.27 4.87
C ASP A 218 23.45 -0.86 6.02
N HIS A 219 22.61 0.17 5.83
CA HIS A 219 21.67 0.63 6.84
C HIS A 219 20.34 1.08 6.24
N MET A 220 19.27 0.94 7.02
CA MET A 220 17.92 1.36 6.66
C MET A 220 17.35 2.21 7.80
N SER A 221 16.62 3.27 7.47
CA SER A 221 15.95 4.13 8.44
C SER A 221 14.45 4.18 8.17
N ILE A 222 13.62 4.21 9.22
CA ILE A 222 12.16 4.37 9.11
C ILE A 222 11.69 5.42 10.11
N ILE A 223 10.56 6.08 9.84
CA ILE A 223 9.85 6.86 10.86
C ILE A 223 8.81 5.96 11.54
N ALA A 224 8.86 5.83 12.86
CA ALA A 224 7.92 5.02 13.62
C ALA A 224 6.50 5.61 13.52
N ASN A 225 5.59 4.88 12.88
CA ASN A 225 4.17 5.22 12.77
C ASN A 225 3.38 3.91 12.57
N ALA A 226 2.06 4.00 12.47
CA ALA A 226 1.20 2.81 12.36
C ALA A 226 1.49 1.96 11.10
N ILE A 227 1.96 2.60 10.02
CA ILE A 227 2.28 1.96 8.73
C ILE A 227 3.61 1.19 8.81
N ASN A 228 4.58 1.77 9.52
CA ASN A 228 5.94 1.25 9.69
C ASN A 228 6.08 0.32 10.90
N GLU A 229 4.97 -0.02 11.57
CA GLU A 229 4.96 -1.16 12.48
C GLU A 229 5.13 -2.46 11.68
N GLY A 230 5.90 -3.41 12.20
CA GLY A 230 6.17 -4.66 11.49
C GLY A 230 7.53 -5.29 11.81
N THR A 231 7.86 -6.35 11.07
CA THR A 231 9.13 -7.07 11.20
C THR A 231 10.04 -6.76 10.02
N TYR A 232 11.14 -6.10 10.30
CA TYR A 232 12.18 -5.79 9.33
C TYR A 232 13.28 -6.83 9.38
N THR A 233 13.61 -7.42 8.24
CA THR A 233 14.63 -8.46 8.12
C THR A 233 15.69 -8.02 7.14
N CYS A 234 16.95 -8.14 7.51
CA CYS A 234 18.06 -8.01 6.59
C CYS A 234 18.68 -9.38 6.32
N ILE A 235 18.94 -9.69 5.06
CA ILE A 235 19.64 -10.90 4.62
C ILE A 235 20.87 -10.47 3.81
N VAL A 236 22.06 -10.92 4.22
CA VAL A 236 23.28 -10.73 3.44
C VAL A 236 23.55 -12.00 2.65
N LYS A 237 23.55 -11.92 1.32
CA LYS A 237 23.82 -13.06 0.42
C LYS A 237 25.12 -12.89 -0.35
N LYS A 238 25.78 -13.99 -0.65
CA LYS A 238 26.90 -14.04 -1.61
C LYS A 238 26.62 -15.17 -2.60
N LYS A 239 26.34 -14.81 -3.85
CA LYS A 239 25.70 -15.73 -4.82
C LYS A 239 24.38 -16.24 -4.19
N GLU A 240 24.17 -17.55 -4.17
CA GLU A 240 22.98 -18.19 -3.56
C GLU A 240 23.10 -18.47 -2.05
N ARG A 241 24.27 -18.22 -1.44
CA ARG A 241 24.48 -18.55 -0.02
C ARG A 241 24.12 -17.39 0.89
N ILE A 242 23.21 -17.64 1.83
CA ILE A 242 22.92 -16.71 2.94
C ILE A 242 24.10 -16.71 3.92
N LEU A 243 24.72 -15.55 4.10
CA LEU A 243 25.82 -15.35 5.05
C LEU A 243 25.29 -15.06 6.44
N THR A 244 24.35 -14.12 6.56
CA THR A 244 23.72 -13.74 7.83
C THR A 244 22.30 -13.22 7.60
N THR A 245 21.48 -13.38 8.63
CA THR A 245 20.13 -12.81 8.72
C THR A 245 20.00 -12.06 10.03
N TYR A 246 19.55 -10.82 9.98
CA TYR A 246 19.21 -10.00 11.14
C TYR A 246 17.73 -9.62 11.07
N SER A 247 17.03 -9.58 12.20
CA SER A 247 15.61 -9.22 12.21
C SER A 247 15.28 -8.33 13.40
N TRP A 248 14.41 -7.37 13.16
CA TRP A 248 13.94 -6.39 14.13
C TRP A 248 12.42 -6.30 14.04
N ARG A 249 11.73 -6.39 15.17
CA ARG A 249 10.29 -6.15 15.25
C ARG A 249 10.06 -4.77 15.84
N ILE A 250 9.44 -3.88 15.09
CA ILE A 250 9.06 -2.55 15.56
C ILE A 250 7.62 -2.60 16.08
N ARG A 251 7.42 -2.02 17.25
CA ARG A 251 6.10 -1.81 17.86
C ARG A 251 5.95 -0.37 18.30
N LEU A 252 4.78 0.20 18.09
CA LEU A 252 4.49 1.52 18.62
C LEU A 252 4.27 1.47 20.14
N LYS A 253 4.75 2.50 20.83
CA LYS A 253 4.41 2.74 22.22
C LYS A 253 3.07 3.48 22.25
N HIS A 254 2.00 2.76 22.56
CA HIS A 254 0.71 3.34 22.91
C HIS A 254 0.73 3.89 24.35
#